data_AF-A0A820JK18-F1
#
_entry.id   AF-A0A820JK18-F1
#
_cell.length_a   1.000
_cell.length_b   1.000
_cell.length_c   1.000
_cell.angle_alpha   90.00
_cell.angle_beta   90.00
_cell.angle_gamma   90.00
#
_symmetry.space_group_name_H-M   'P 1'
#
loop_
_entity.id
_entity.type
_entity.pdbx_description
1 polymer ?
#
loop_
_entity_poly.entity_id
_entity_poly.type
_entity_poly.pdbx_seq_one_letter_code
_entity_poly.pdbx_strand_id
1 'polypeptide(L)' 'MAGVTKTNTKALHLIQQCAQRLRSNTPTDYDQIIAAVGDARVVMIGEASHGSHEFYSHRAEITKRLV' A
#
# COMPACT_ATOMS: atom_id res chain seq x y z
N MET A 1 7.83 28.22 18.61
CA MET A 1 8.76 27.27 17.96
C MET A 1 9.06 26.10 18.89
N ALA A 2 8.07 25.26 19.19
CA ALA A 2 8.25 24.02 19.96
C ALA A 2 7.00 23.16 19.79
N GLY A 3 7.11 22.08 19.01
CA GLY A 3 5.98 21.18 18.74
C GLY A 3 6.39 19.99 17.89
N VAL A 4 7.62 19.50 18.02
CA VAL A 4 7.96 18.18 17.50
C VAL A 4 7.35 17.18 18.47
N THR A 5 6.20 16.63 18.09
CA THR A 5 5.50 15.54 18.75
C THR A 5 6.50 14.43 19.07
N LYS A 6 6.54 13.96 20.33
CA LYS A 6 7.30 12.74 20.67
C LYS A 6 6.74 11.60 19.83
N THR A 7 7.50 11.16 18.84
CA THR A 7 7.18 10.01 18.01
C THR A 7 6.87 8.82 18.91
N ASN A 8 5.67 8.23 18.78
CA ASN A 8 5.32 7.03 19.51
C ASN A 8 6.09 5.84 18.91
N THR A 9 7.31 5.61 19.43
CA THR A 9 8.25 4.60 18.94
C THR A 9 7.63 3.20 18.90
N LYS A 10 6.71 2.88 19.84
CA LYS A 10 6.00 1.60 19.84
C LYS A 10 5.07 1.47 18.65
N ALA A 11 4.27 2.50 18.36
CA ALA A 11 3.35 2.50 17.21
C ALA A 11 4.11 2.39 15.88
N LEU A 12 5.22 3.13 15.73
CA LEU A 12 6.06 3.00 14.54
C LEU A 12 6.62 1.60 14.38
N HIS A 13 7.13 0.99 15.45
CA HIS A 13 7.67 -0.35 15.40
C HIS A 13 6.62 -1.38 14.98
N LEU A 14 5.40 -1.26 15.51
CA LEU A 14 4.29 -2.14 15.12
C LEU A 14 3.91 -1.98 13.65
N ILE A 15 3.82 -0.74 13.15
CA ILE A 15 3.55 -0.50 11.72
C ILE A 15 4.65 -1.13 10.87
N GLN A 16 5.93 -0.97 11.24
CA GLN A 16 7.05 -1.55 10.49
C GLN A 16 7.03 -3.08 10.48
N GLN A 17 6.62 -3.71 11.58
CA GLN A 17 6.52 -5.17 11.68
C GLN A 17 5.36 -5.75 10.86
N CYS A 18 4.26 -5.01 10.73
CA CYS A 18 3.08 -5.46 10.00
C CYS A 18 3.05 -5.03 8.54
N ALA A 19 3.80 -3.97 8.18
CA ALA A 19 3.81 -3.45 6.82
C ALA A 19 4.53 -4.38 5.86
N GLN A 20 3.93 -4.57 4.68
CA GLN A 20 4.58 -5.22 3.57
C GLN A 20 5.33 -4.20 2.74
N ARG A 21 6.62 -4.44 2.56
CA ARG A 21 7.50 -3.53 1.81
C ARG A 21 7.42 -3.83 0.31
N LEU A 22 7.04 -2.83 -0.48
CA LEU A 22 7.10 -2.89 -1.94
C LEU A 22 8.57 -2.68 -2.37
N ARG A 23 9.14 -3.61 -3.14
CA ARG A 23 10.57 -3.65 -3.51
C ARG A 23 10.83 -3.16 -4.92
N SER A 24 10.16 -2.08 -5.32
CA SER A 24 10.28 -1.42 -6.64
C SER A 24 9.34 -1.95 -7.73
N ASN A 25 8.06 -2.15 -7.41
CA ASN A 25 7.01 -2.50 -8.37
C ASN A 25 7.29 -3.83 -9.10
N THR A 26 7.84 -4.80 -8.39
CA THR A 26 7.96 -6.16 -8.91
C THR A 26 6.57 -6.82 -8.92
N PRO A 27 6.28 -7.74 -9.85
CA PRO A 27 4.97 -8.40 -9.89
C PRO A 27 4.58 -9.06 -8.56
N THR A 28 5.57 -9.61 -7.85
CA THR A 28 5.37 -10.28 -6.55
C THR A 28 5.07 -9.32 -5.39
N ASP A 29 5.34 -8.02 -5.54
CA ASP A 29 5.09 -7.03 -4.47
C ASP A 29 3.61 -6.96 -4.07
N TYR A 30 2.71 -7.36 -4.98
CA TYR A 30 1.26 -7.30 -4.75
C TYR A 30 0.63 -8.65 -4.39
N ASP A 31 1.40 -9.74 -4.29
CA ASP A 31 0.84 -11.08 -4.06
C ASP A 31 -0.03 -11.13 -2.81
N GLN A 32 0.44 -10.49 -1.73
CA GLN A 32 -0.28 -10.50 -0.46
C GLN A 32 -1.57 -9.68 -0.49
N ILE A 33 -1.58 -8.53 -1.17
CA ILE A 33 -2.82 -7.74 -1.29
C ILE A 33 -3.83 -8.42 -2.22
N ILE A 34 -3.36 -9.07 -3.29
CA ILE A 34 -4.22 -9.88 -4.16
C ILE A 34 -4.78 -11.08 -3.40
N ALA A 35 -3.98 -11.77 -2.60
CA ALA A 35 -4.47 -12.86 -1.75
C ALA A 35 -5.49 -12.36 -0.71
N ALA A 36 -5.29 -11.16 -0.15
CA ALA A 36 -6.19 -10.57 0.84
C ALA A 36 -7.56 -10.15 0.26
N VAL A 37 -7.66 -9.93 -1.06
CA VAL A 37 -8.94 -9.65 -1.74
C VAL A 37 -9.88 -10.85 -1.64
N GLY A 38 -9.34 -12.08 -1.70
CA GLY A 38 -10.14 -13.32 -1.64
C GLY A 38 -11.21 -13.37 -2.74
N ASP A 39 -12.42 -13.78 -2.38
CA ASP A 39 -13.54 -13.96 -3.32
C ASP A 39 -14.37 -12.69 -3.58
N ALA A 40 -13.82 -11.51 -3.26
CA ALA A 40 -14.53 -10.26 -3.43
C ALA A 40 -14.88 -10.02 -4.92
N ARG A 41 -16.18 -9.81 -5.19
CA ARG A 41 -16.68 -9.54 -6.54
C ARG A 41 -16.41 -8.12 -7.03
N VAL A 42 -16.18 -7.19 -6.09
CA VAL A 42 -15.92 -5.78 -6.36
C VAL A 42 -14.78 -5.34 -5.45
N VAL A 43 -13.74 -4.76 -6.05
CA VAL A 43 -12.56 -4.23 -5.35
C VAL A 43 -12.42 -2.75 -5.68
N MET A 44 -12.34 -1.91 -4.66
CA MET A 44 -12.20 -0.45 -4.82
C MET A 44 -10.76 -0.04 -4.52
N ILE A 45 -10.12 0.67 -5.46
CA ILE A 45 -8.75 1.16 -5.33
C ILE A 45 -8.77 2.69 -5.41
N GLY A 46 -8.38 3.36 -4.34
CA GLY A 46 -8.34 4.82 -4.23
C GLY A 46 -6.93 5.39 -4.06
N GLU A 47 -6.80 6.71 -4.17
CA GLU A 47 -5.59 7.48 -3.87
C GLU A 47 -5.95 8.72 -3.04
N ALA A 48 -5.01 9.21 -2.21
CA ALA A 48 -5.28 10.28 -1.25
C ALA A 48 -5.38 11.69 -1.88
N SER A 49 -4.91 11.88 -3.13
CA SER A 49 -4.95 13.13 -3.91
C SER A 49 -4.71 12.80 -5.40
N HIS A 50 -4.67 13.80 -6.31
CA HIS A 50 -4.17 13.63 -7.68
C HIS A 50 -2.82 12.90 -7.64
N GLY A 51 -2.86 11.62 -8.00
CA GLY A 51 -1.76 10.70 -7.80
C GLY A 51 -0.50 11.14 -8.55
N SER A 52 0.66 10.79 -7.99
CA SER A 52 1.90 10.83 -8.75
C SER A 52 1.91 9.70 -9.79
N HIS A 53 2.82 9.79 -10.76
CA HIS A 53 3.06 8.70 -11.73
C HIS A 53 3.28 7.34 -11.05
N GLU A 54 3.88 7.34 -9.87
CA GLU A 54 4.11 6.14 -9.06
C GLU A 54 2.79 5.52 -8.59
N PHE A 55 1.86 6.31 -8.04
CA PHE A 55 0.53 5.81 -7.66
C PHE A 55 -0.25 5.23 -8.84
N TYR A 56 -0.18 5.88 -10.00
CA TYR A 56 -0.80 5.36 -11.22
C TYR A 56 -0.19 4.03 -11.66
N SER A 57 1.14 3.88 -11.53
CA SER A 57 1.84 2.63 -11.85
C SER A 57 1.41 1.49 -10.93
N HIS A 58 1.31 1.74 -9.62
CA HIS A 58 0.82 0.77 -8.64
C HIS A 58 -0.62 0.35 -8.92
N ARG A 59 -1.52 1.31 -9.16
CA ARG A 59 -2.93 1.01 -9.47
C ARG A 59 -3.05 0.19 -10.74
N ALA A 60 -2.28 0.52 -11.78
CA ALA A 60 -2.29 -0.23 -13.03
C ALA A 60 -1.86 -1.69 -12.79
N GLU A 61 -0.78 -1.92 -12.04
CA GLU A 61 -0.30 -3.27 -11.78
C GLU A 61 -1.27 -4.10 -10.93
N ILE A 62 -1.86 -3.51 -9.89
CA ILE A 62 -2.90 -4.19 -9.09
C ILE A 62 -4.11 -4.52 -9.98
N THR A 63 -4.55 -3.57 -10.82
CA THR A 63 -5.71 -3.78 -11.71
C THR A 63 -5.45 -4.92 -12.68
N LYS A 64 -4.28 -5.00 -13.33
CA LYS A 64 -3.90 -6.10 -14.24
C LYS A 64 -3.96 -7.49 -13.60
N ARG A 65 -3.88 -7.59 -12.26
CA ARG A 65 -3.94 -8.86 -11.54
C ARG A 65 -5.36 -9.23 -11.11
N LEU A 66 -6.28 -8.26 -11.16
CA LEU A 66 -7.69 -8.43 -10.81
C LEU A 66 -8.59 -8.64 -12.03
N VAL A 67 -8.14 -8.30 -13.24
CA VAL A 67 -8.87 -8.46 -14.52
C VAL A 67 -8.07 -9.28 -15.52
#